data_AF-A0A2E5JM00-F1
#
_entry.id   AF-A0A2E5JM00-F1
#
_cell.length_a   1.000
_cell.length_b   1.000
_cell.length_c   1.000
_cell.angle_alpha   90.00
_cell.angle_beta   90.00
_cell.angle_gamma   90.00
#
_symmetry.space_group_name_H-M   'P 1'
#
loop_
_entity.id
_entity.type
_entity.pdbx_description
1 polymer ?
#
loop_
_entity_poly.entity_id
_entity_poly.type
_entity_poly.pdbx_seq_one_letter_code
_entity_poly.pdbx_strand_id
1 'polypeptide(L)'
;MTLQERTLRQYMELRSQPCLREIAKETGIQQTRVFRILNGSKMRLDEWEIFNQIVVNESACLEKLARECLNELSLEHLSGLQQMMMQKLEWQRSVNLASNRLAQA
;
A
#
# COMPACT_ATOMS: atom_id res chain seq x y z
N MET A 1 3.40 8.78 -13.23
CA MET A 1 2.98 7.58 -12.49
C MET A 1 1.54 7.27 -12.86
N THR A 2 1.30 6.15 -13.53
CA THR A 2 -0.06 5.71 -13.92
C THR A 2 -0.81 5.12 -12.71
N LEU A 3 -2.13 5.01 -12.80
CA LEU A 3 -2.94 4.33 -11.77
C LEU A 3 -2.47 2.88 -11.56
N GLN A 4 -2.14 2.18 -12.65
CA GLN A 4 -1.63 0.82 -12.63
C GLN A 4 -0.31 0.71 -11.85
N GLU A 5 0.65 1.60 -12.12
CA GLU A 5 1.93 1.66 -11.39
C GLU A 5 1.73 1.95 -9.90
N ARG A 6 0.79 2.84 -9.56
CA ARG A 6 0.47 3.16 -8.16
C ARG A 6 -0.06 1.93 -7.41
N THR A 7 -1.07 1.28 -7.98
CA THR A 7 -1.68 0.08 -7.38
C THR A 7 -0.64 -1.02 -7.21
N LEU A 8 0.20 -1.25 -8.22
CA LEU A 8 1.24 -2.27 -8.17
C LEU A 8 2.30 -1.95 -7.09
N ARG A 9 2.74 -0.69 -6.98
CA ARG A 9 3.67 -0.27 -5.92
C ARG A 9 3.06 -0.50 -4.54
N GLN A 10 1.81 -0.10 -4.31
CA GLN A 10 1.11 -0.30 -3.05
C GLN A 10 1.00 -1.79 -2.69
N TYR A 11 0.69 -2.64 -3.68
CA TYR A 11 0.67 -4.09 -3.49
C TYR A 11 2.05 -4.64 -3.09
N MET A 12 3.13 -4.22 -3.78
CA MET A 12 4.49 -4.67 -3.47
C MET A 12 4.93 -4.24 -2.07
N GLU A 13 4.57 -3.03 -1.64
CA GLU A 13 4.82 -2.53 -0.28
C GLU A 13 4.00 -3.32 0.75
N LEU A 14 2.71 -3.54 0.47
CA LEU A 14 1.79 -4.26 1.35
C LEU A 14 2.25 -5.70 1.63
N ARG A 15 2.87 -6.36 0.65
CA ARG A 15 3.34 -7.75 0.75
C ARG A 15 4.84 -7.86 1.02
N SER A 16 5.50 -6.78 1.44
CA SER A 16 6.93 -6.76 1.77
C SER A 16 7.83 -7.28 0.64
N GLN A 17 7.58 -6.83 -0.59
CA GLN A 17 8.30 -7.22 -1.80
C GLN A 17 8.25 -8.73 -2.09
N PRO A 18 7.05 -9.28 -2.35
CA PRO A 18 6.86 -10.71 -2.57
C PRO A 18 7.58 -11.19 -3.84
N CYS A 19 7.97 -12.46 -3.87
CA CYS A 19 8.56 -13.08 -5.06
C CYS A 19 7.48 -13.38 -6.12
N LEU A 20 7.89 -13.53 -7.40
CA LEU A 20 6.99 -13.80 -8.52
C LEU A 20 6.00 -14.95 -8.29
N ARG A 21 6.46 -16.00 -7.59
CA ARG A 21 5.65 -17.19 -7.29
C ARG A 21 4.53 -16.88 -6.30
N GLU A 22 4.81 -16.04 -5.31
CA GLU A 22 3.82 -15.64 -4.30
C GLU A 22 2.75 -14.76 -4.93
N ILE A 23 3.16 -13.80 -5.76
CA ILE A 23 2.23 -12.93 -6.48
C ILE A 23 1.34 -13.76 -7.40
N ALA A 24 1.91 -14.68 -8.17
CA ALA A 24 1.14 -15.54 -9.07
C ALA A 24 0.13 -16.41 -8.31
N LYS A 25 0.53 -16.94 -7.13
CA LYS A 25 -0.34 -17.74 -6.27
C LYS A 25 -1.50 -16.92 -5.69
N GLU A 26 -1.23 -15.71 -5.22
CA GLU A 26 -2.24 -14.84 -4.60
C GLU A 26 -3.21 -14.27 -5.62
N THR A 27 -2.69 -13.81 -6.76
CA THR A 27 -3.50 -13.13 -7.79
C THR A 27 -4.14 -14.09 -8.79
N GLY A 28 -3.68 -15.34 -8.87
CA GLY A 28 -4.07 -16.28 -9.94
C GLY A 28 -3.52 -15.92 -11.32
N ILE A 29 -2.73 -14.85 -11.44
CA ILE A 29 -2.07 -14.45 -12.69
C ILE A 29 -0.88 -15.37 -12.94
N GLN A 30 -0.70 -15.83 -14.18
CA GLN A 30 0.44 -16.66 -14.55
C GLN A 30 1.78 -15.99 -14.21
N GLN A 31 2.73 -16.74 -13.66
CA GLN A 31 4.01 -16.20 -13.18
C GLN A 31 4.79 -15.42 -14.25
N THR A 32 4.79 -15.88 -15.50
CA THR A 32 5.40 -15.18 -16.64
C THR A 32 4.69 -13.85 -16.96
N ARG A 33 3.37 -13.80 -16.78
CA ARG A 33 2.59 -12.58 -16.94
C ARG A 33 2.86 -11.58 -15.81
N VAL A 34 2.95 -12.06 -14.57
CA VAL A 34 3.40 -11.25 -13.42
C VAL A 34 4.78 -10.65 -13.68
N PHE A 35 5.75 -11.46 -14.12
CA PHE A 35 7.09 -10.98 -14.46
C PHE A 35 7.03 -9.85 -15.50
N ARG A 36 6.22 -10.01 -16.55
CA ARG A 36 6.05 -8.96 -17.58
C ARG A 36 5.43 -7.68 -17.02
N ILE A 37 4.43 -7.79 -16.14
CA ILE A 37 3.78 -6.64 -15.49
C ILE A 37 4.78 -5.87 -14.62
N LEU A 38 5.56 -6.57 -13.79
CA LEU A 38 6.59 -5.95 -12.96
C LEU A 38 7.68 -5.24 -13.79
N ASN A 39 7.92 -5.71 -15.02
CA ASN A 39 8.83 -5.09 -15.99
C ASN A 39 8.14 -4.06 -16.92
N GLY A 40 6.98 -3.52 -16.52
CA GLY A 40 6.34 -2.39 -17.22
C GLY A 40 5.39 -2.76 -18.34
N SER A 41 5.05 -4.05 -18.52
CA SER A 41 3.95 -4.40 -19.43
C SER A 41 2.62 -3.90 -18.88
N LYS A 42 1.80 -3.31 -19.75
CA LYS A 42 0.46 -2.82 -19.39
C LYS A 42 -0.40 -3.95 -18.84
N MET A 43 -1.04 -3.71 -17.70
CA MET A 43 -2.03 -4.63 -17.13
C MET A 43 -3.33 -4.55 -17.93
N ARG A 44 -3.97 -5.70 -18.07
CA ARG A 44 -5.38 -5.78 -18.45
C ARG A 44 -6.26 -5.29 -17.29
N LEU A 45 -7.53 -5.01 -17.57
CA LEU A 45 -8.44 -4.49 -16.56
C LEU A 45 -8.68 -5.50 -15.43
N ASP A 46 -8.90 -6.77 -15.77
CA ASP A 46 -9.06 -7.88 -14.82
C ASP A 46 -7.84 -8.04 -13.90
N GLU A 47 -6.64 -7.98 -14.47
CA GLU A 47 -5.39 -8.05 -13.72
C GLU A 47 -5.27 -6.87 -12.74
N TRP A 48 -5.57 -5.66 -13.20
CA TRP A 48 -5.54 -4.48 -12.34
C TRP A 48 -6.60 -4.54 -11.22
N GLU A 49 -7.81 -5.01 -11.51
CA GLU A 49 -8.88 -5.15 -10.52
C GLU A 49 -8.48 -6.10 -9.38
N ILE A 50 -7.80 -7.20 -9.68
CA ILE A 50 -7.29 -8.14 -8.66
C ILE A 50 -6.32 -7.43 -7.71
N PHE A 51 -5.30 -6.76 -8.25
CA PHE A 51 -4.36 -6.00 -7.41
C PHE A 51 -5.06 -4.91 -6.62
N ASN A 52 -6.00 -4.20 -7.25
CA ASN A 52 -6.72 -3.10 -6.62
C ASN A 52 -7.61 -3.61 -5.48
N GLN A 53 -8.31 -4.73 -5.64
CA GLN A 53 -9.10 -5.33 -4.58
C GLN A 53 -8.25 -5.73 -3.38
N ILE A 54 -7.07 -6.32 -3.60
CA ILE A 54 -6.15 -6.67 -2.51
C ILE A 54 -5.73 -5.42 -1.73
N VAL A 55 -5.34 -4.36 -2.44
CA VAL A 55 -4.92 -3.09 -1.82
C VAL A 55 -6.07 -2.41 -1.07
N VAL A 56 -7.27 -2.36 -1.67
CA VAL A 56 -8.44 -1.70 -1.09
C VAL A 56 -8.98 -2.47 0.11
N ASN A 57 -9.02 -3.80 0.06
CA ASN A 57 -9.49 -4.63 1.18
C ASN A 57 -8.60 -4.45 2.41
N GLU A 58 -7.29 -4.32 2.23
CA GLU A 58 -6.41 -4.02 3.36
C GLU A 58 -6.67 -2.63 3.95
N SER A 59 -6.90 -1.61 3.11
CA SER A 59 -7.27 -0.28 3.63
C SER A 59 -8.59 -0.29 4.39
N ALA A 60 -9.56 -1.10 3.95
CA ALA A 60 -10.83 -1.28 4.66
C ALA A 60 -10.63 -1.96 6.03
N CYS A 61 -9.64 -2.86 6.16
CA CYS A 61 -9.27 -3.46 7.44
C CYS A 61 -8.74 -2.42 8.44
N LEU A 62 -7.89 -1.49 7.97
CA LEU A 62 -7.38 -0.40 8.81
C LEU A 62 -8.50 0.54 9.29
N GLU A 63 -9.42 0.91 8.39
CA GLU A 63 -10.57 1.75 8.77
C GLU A 63 -11.47 1.07 9.79
N LYS A 64 -11.70 -0.23 9.64
CA LYS A 64 -12.45 -1.04 10.59
C LYS A 64 -11.77 -1.06 11.96
N LEU A 65 -10.47 -1.35 12.00
CA LEU A 65 -9.69 -1.35 13.23
C LEU A 65 -9.71 0.03 13.91
N ALA A 66 -9.52 1.11 13.15
CA ALA A 66 -9.59 2.47 13.69
C ALA A 66 -10.96 2.75 14.34
N ARG A 67 -12.05 2.25 13.75
CA ARG A 67 -13.40 2.38 14.33
C ARG A 67 -13.57 1.54 15.60
N GLU A 68 -13.05 0.33 15.63
CA GLU A 68 -13.04 -0.51 16.83
C GLU A 68 -12.27 0.19 17.97
N CYS A 69 -11.09 0.74 17.67
CA CYS A 69 -10.32 1.53 18.63
C CYS A 69 -11.12 2.71 19.20
N LEU A 70 -11.86 3.46 18.36
CA LEU A 70 -12.69 4.58 18.81
C LEU A 70 -13.81 4.17 19.77
N ASN A 71 -14.32 2.94 19.64
CA ASN A 71 -15.42 2.44 20.47
C ASN A 71 -14.92 1.81 21.78
N GLU A 72 -13.73 1.20 21.78
CA GLU A 72 -13.25 0.36 22.88
C GLU A 72 -12.17 1.02 23.76
N LEU A 73 -11.40 1.97 23.22
CA LEU A 73 -10.31 2.59 23.96
C LEU A 73 -10.76 3.80 24.79
N SER A 74 -10.07 4.02 25.92
CA SER A 74 -10.26 5.23 26.71
C SER A 74 -9.71 6.48 25.99
N LEU A 75 -10.20 7.66 26.38
CA LEU A 75 -9.77 8.94 25.80
C LEU A 75 -8.24 9.16 25.88
N GLU A 76 -7.60 8.71 26.97
CA GLU A 76 -6.15 8.80 27.13
C GLU A 76 -5.41 7.97 26.07
N HIS A 77 -5.82 6.72 25.86
CA HIS A 77 -5.23 5.85 24.85
C HIS A 77 -5.49 6.35 23.42
N LEU A 78 -6.69 6.90 23.16
CA LEU A 78 -7.01 7.51 21.86
C LEU A 78 -6.15 8.74 21.57
N SER A 79 -5.93 9.60 22.57
CA SER A 79 -5.04 10.76 22.43
C SER A 79 -3.61 10.32 22.12
N GLY A 80 -3.11 9.30 22.83
CA GLY A 80 -1.78 8.73 22.56
C GLY A 80 -1.68 8.15 21.15
N LEU A 81 -2.67 7.38 20.72
CA LEU A 81 -2.73 6.80 19.37
C LEU A 81 -2.76 7.90 18.29
N GLN A 82 -3.59 8.92 18.46
CA GLN A 82 -3.66 10.07 17.55
C GLN A 82 -2.29 10.76 17.42
N GLN A 83 -1.61 11.00 18.54
CA GLN A 83 -0.29 11.63 18.54
C GLN A 83 0.74 10.78 17.78
N MET A 84 0.74 9.46 18.00
CA MET A 84 1.62 8.54 17.26
C MET A 84 1.36 8.55 15.75
N MET A 85 0.09 8.55 15.34
CA MET A 85 -0.29 8.62 13.93
C MET A 85 0.15 9.94 13.28
N MET A 86 -0.03 11.07 13.99
CA MET A 86 0.42 12.38 13.53
C MET A 86 1.93 12.44 13.35
N GLN A 87 2.70 11.96 14.34
CA GLN A 87 4.16 11.94 14.27
C GLN A 87 4.68 11.12 13.08
N LYS A 88 4.10 9.93 12.85
CA LYS A 88 4.45 9.11 11.68
C LYS A 88 4.18 9.82 10.36
N LEU A 89 3.06 10.52 10.25
CA LEU A 89 2.70 11.30 9.05
C LEU A 89 3.67 12.47 8.81
N GLU A 90 4.02 13.21 9.85
CA GLU A 90 4.98 14.32 9.76
C GLU A 90 6.37 13.84 9.35
N TRP A 91 6.82 12.73 9.94
CA TRP A 91 8.08 12.09 9.56
C TRP A 91 8.09 11.73 8.08
N GLN A 92 7.07 11.03 7.59
CA GLN A 92 6.99 10.63 6.19
C GLN A 92 6.98 11.82 5.23
N ARG A 93 6.25 12.90 5.58
CA ARG A 93 6.23 14.14 4.81
C ARG A 93 7.62 14.78 4.74
N SER A 94 8.34 14.79 5.86
CA SER A 94 9.69 15.35 5.95
C SER A 94 10.70 14.55 5.11
N VAL A 95 10.61 13.22 5.16
CA VAL A 95 11.42 12.33 4.30
C VAL A 95 11.14 12.59 2.82
N ASN A 96 9.88 12.65 2.42
CA ASN A 96 9.51 12.92 1.02
C ASN A 96 10.02 14.28 0.53
N LEU A 97 9.96 15.33 1.37
CA LEU A 97 10.51 16.65 1.05
C LEU A 97 12.04 16.60 0.85
N ALA A 98 12.75 15.87 1.70
CA ALA A 98 14.19 15.69 1.57
C ALA A 98 14.55 14.92 0.28
N SER A 99 13.85 13.82 -0.02
CA SER A 99 14.06 13.05 -1.25
C SER A 99 13.81 13.88 -2.51
N ASN A 100 12.79 14.74 -2.51
CA ASN A 100 12.49 15.62 -3.64
C ASN A 100 13.57 16.69 -3.87
N ARG A 101 14.18 17.22 -2.79
CA ARG A 101 15.29 18.18 -2.90
C ARG A 101 16.54 17.54 -3.48
N LEU A 102 16.83 16.29 -3.10
CA LEU A 102 17.99 15.54 -3.63
C LEU A 102 17.82 15.15 -5.10
N ALA A 103 16.59 14.97 -5.59
CA ALA A 103 16.32 14.65 -7.00
C ALA A 103 16.38 15.87 -7.93
N GLN A 104 16.45 17.09 -7.40
CA GLN A 104 16.51 18.35 -8.15
C GLN A 104 17.91 19.00 -8.17
N ALA A 105 18.86 18.45 -7.41
CA ALA A 105 20.27 18.86 -7.36
C ALA A 105 21.12 17.94 -8.23
#